data_AF-A0A5D0GND7-F1
#
_entry.id   AF-A0A5D0GND7-F1
#
_cell.length_a   1.000
_cell.length_b   1.000
_cell.length_c   1.000
_cell.angle_alpha   90.00
_cell.angle_beta   90.00
_cell.angle_gamma   90.00
#
_symmetry.space_group_name_H-M   'P 1'
#
loop_
_entity.id
_entity.type
_entity.pdbx_description
1 polymer ?
#
loop_
_entity_poly.entity_id
_entity_poly.type
_entity_poly.pdbx_seq_one_letter_code
_entity_poly.pdbx_strand_id
1 'polypeptide(L)'
;MRMETTKTNTISIQSLAEGEHSEQLVLLTEIKNNQLHVSSVYQPLFVADNDKLSAHKLISIELIFLIPEQLDISISSNIASVFLSGNYNHVTIELMNGSFKANNFQGNLLVNTIHGDVEVETNQAIVEASSKHGNVNQEVLIEGNREIILNSINGNITVTKTE
;
A
#
# COMPACT_ATOMS: atom_id res chain seq x y z
N MET A 1 -3.53 2.15 -4.66
CA MET A 1 -4.10 0.89 -4.12
C MET A 1 -4.87 1.22 -2.87
N ARG A 2 -6.09 0.68 -2.74
CA ARG A 2 -6.95 0.85 -1.56
C ARG A 2 -7.24 -0.53 -0.98
N MET A 3 -7.09 -0.69 0.32
CA MET A 3 -7.33 -1.96 0.99
C MET A 3 -8.16 -1.74 2.25
N GLU A 4 -9.22 -2.53 2.37
CA GLU A 4 -10.13 -2.52 3.49
C GLU A 4 -10.40 -3.95 3.95
N THR A 5 -10.55 -4.14 5.27
CA THR A 5 -10.95 -5.44 5.82
C THR A 5 -12.45 -5.58 5.99
N THR A 6 -12.94 -6.82 5.90
CA THR A 6 -14.34 -7.18 6.11
C THR A 6 -14.46 -8.49 6.88
N LYS A 7 -15.64 -8.74 7.44
CA LYS A 7 -15.97 -9.98 8.18
C LYS A 7 -16.27 -11.18 7.27
N THR A 8 -16.16 -11.02 5.95
CA THR A 8 -16.33 -12.14 5.01
C THR A 8 -15.09 -13.03 5.01
N ASN A 9 -15.21 -14.21 4.42
CA ASN A 9 -14.12 -15.18 4.24
C ASN A 9 -13.57 -15.17 2.80
N THR A 10 -13.90 -14.16 2.01
CA THR A 10 -13.52 -14.06 0.60
C THR A 10 -12.70 -12.81 0.37
N ILE A 11 -11.63 -12.94 -0.42
CA ILE A 11 -10.89 -11.78 -0.93
C ILE A 11 -11.56 -11.32 -2.24
N SER A 12 -11.90 -10.04 -2.32
CA SER A 12 -12.37 -9.40 -3.56
C SER A 12 -11.32 -8.41 -4.05
N ILE A 13 -11.07 -8.44 -5.35
CA ILE A 13 -10.11 -7.55 -6.02
C ILE A 13 -10.83 -6.90 -7.19
N GLN A 14 -10.84 -5.57 -7.21
CA GLN A 14 -11.30 -4.77 -8.34
C GLN A 14 -10.12 -3.99 -8.91
N SER A 15 -9.98 -4.01 -10.23
CA SER A 15 -9.02 -3.17 -10.96
C SER A 15 -9.77 -2.19 -11.83
N LEU A 16 -9.38 -0.93 -11.75
CA LEU A 16 -9.78 0.12 -12.67
C LEU A 16 -8.51 0.62 -13.34
N ALA A 17 -8.39 0.37 -14.65
CA ALA A 17 -7.28 0.84 -15.45
C ALA A 17 -7.77 1.92 -16.41
N GLU A 18 -7.03 3.02 -16.49
CA GLU A 18 -7.29 4.13 -17.40
C GLU A 18 -6.00 4.50 -18.12
N GLY A 19 -6.15 5.00 -19.35
CA GLY A 19 -5.02 5.41 -20.20
C GLY A 19 -4.87 4.55 -21.45
N GLU A 20 -3.90 4.91 -22.27
CA GLU A 20 -3.64 4.24 -23.54
C GLU A 20 -3.05 2.85 -23.31
N HIS A 21 -3.53 1.82 -24.02
CA HIS A 21 -3.16 0.42 -23.83
C HIS A 21 -3.54 -0.16 -22.45
N SER A 22 -4.43 0.49 -21.70
CA SER A 22 -4.93 -0.01 -20.41
C SER A 22 -5.64 -1.37 -20.55
N GLU A 23 -6.23 -1.65 -21.72
CA GLU A 23 -6.83 -2.95 -22.05
C GLU A 23 -5.79 -4.09 -22.22
N GLN A 24 -4.52 -3.75 -22.42
CA GLN A 24 -3.42 -4.71 -22.51
C GLN A 24 -2.86 -5.07 -21.13
N LEU A 25 -3.35 -4.43 -20.06
CA LEU A 25 -2.93 -4.71 -18.70
C LEU A 25 -3.81 -5.79 -18.08
N VAL A 26 -3.17 -6.81 -17.51
CA VAL A 26 -3.87 -7.92 -16.86
C VAL A 26 -3.37 -8.11 -15.43
N LEU A 27 -4.30 -8.45 -14.55
CA LEU A 27 -3.99 -8.93 -13.21
C LEU A 27 -3.70 -10.42 -13.25
N LEU A 28 -2.49 -10.81 -12.88
CA LEU A 28 -2.15 -12.18 -12.58
C LEU A 28 -2.38 -12.43 -11.09
N THR A 29 -3.16 -13.47 -10.81
CA THR A 29 -3.39 -13.95 -9.45
C THR A 29 -2.98 -15.41 -9.36
N GLU A 30 -2.23 -15.77 -8.33
CA GLU A 30 -1.79 -17.15 -8.08
C GLU A 30 -1.94 -17.45 -6.60
N ILE A 31 -2.56 -18.58 -6.26
CA ILE A 31 -2.55 -19.09 -4.89
C ILE A 31 -1.46 -20.16 -4.79
N LYS A 32 -0.45 -19.89 -3.96
CA LYS A 32 0.64 -20.82 -3.68
C LYS A 32 0.93 -20.85 -2.19
N ASN A 33 1.07 -22.04 -1.62
CA ASN A 33 1.35 -22.21 -0.19
C ASN A 33 0.40 -21.43 0.73
N ASN A 34 -0.90 -21.38 0.38
CA ASN A 34 -1.92 -20.63 1.10
C ASN A 34 -1.71 -19.10 1.13
N GLN A 35 -0.93 -18.57 0.18
CA GLN A 35 -0.74 -17.14 -0.05
C GLN A 35 -1.31 -16.77 -1.43
N LEU A 36 -2.12 -15.71 -1.46
CA LEU A 36 -2.59 -15.11 -2.71
C LEU A 36 -1.56 -14.09 -3.19
N HIS A 37 -0.90 -14.39 -4.31
CA HIS A 37 -0.04 -13.47 -5.02
C HIS A 37 -0.86 -12.72 -6.06
N VAL A 38 -0.69 -11.39 -6.09
CA VAL A 38 -1.36 -10.51 -7.05
C VAL A 38 -0.30 -9.66 -7.72
N SER A 39 -0.29 -9.62 -9.05
CA SER A 39 0.67 -8.84 -9.83
C SER A 39 -0.01 -8.25 -11.05
N SER A 40 0.43 -7.07 -11.47
CA SER A 40 -0.05 -6.41 -12.68
C SER A 40 1.01 -6.53 -13.77
N VAL A 41 0.65 -7.06 -14.94
CA VAL A 41 1.57 -7.23 -16.07
C VAL A 41 0.90 -6.80 -17.37
N TYR A 42 1.70 -6.38 -18.35
CA TYR A 42 1.23 -6.27 -19.72
C TYR A 42 1.08 -7.66 -20.33
N GLN A 43 0.11 -7.81 -21.25
CA GLN A 43 -0.02 -9.03 -22.03
C GLN A 43 1.30 -9.35 -22.75
N PRO A 44 1.74 -10.62 -22.81
CA PRO A 44 3.04 -10.99 -23.37
C PRO A 44 3.30 -10.54 -24.82
N LEU A 45 2.24 -10.25 -25.59
CA LEU A 45 2.31 -9.80 -26.98
C LEU A 45 2.25 -8.28 -27.13
N PHE A 46 2.18 -7.52 -26.03
CA PHE A 46 2.19 -6.07 -26.07
C PHE A 46 3.57 -5.56 -26.53
N VAL A 47 3.57 -4.76 -27.60
CA VAL A 47 4.74 -4.05 -28.08
C VAL A 47 4.49 -2.57 -27.84
N ALA A 48 5.28 -1.96 -26.97
CA ALA A 48 5.18 -0.53 -26.70
C ALA A 48 5.44 0.26 -27.99
N ASP A 49 4.64 1.30 -28.23
CA ASP A 49 4.82 2.18 -29.38
C ASP A 49 6.21 2.81 -29.34
N ASN A 50 7.01 2.57 -30.37
CA ASN A 50 8.38 3.07 -30.48
C ASN A 50 8.40 4.52 -30.99
N ASP A 51 7.55 5.38 -30.42
CA ASP A 51 7.40 6.77 -30.81
C ASP A 51 8.07 7.68 -29.77
N LYS A 52 9.08 8.44 -30.22
CA LYS A 52 9.87 9.37 -29.40
C LYS A 52 9.06 10.56 -28.86
N LEU A 53 7.79 10.69 -29.26
CA LEU A 53 6.82 11.66 -28.71
C LEU A 53 5.86 11.03 -27.66
N SER A 54 5.90 9.72 -27.47
CA SER A 54 4.99 8.95 -26.60
C SER A 54 5.46 8.81 -25.14
N ALA A 55 6.51 9.54 -24.74
CA ALA A 55 7.19 9.37 -23.45
C ALA A 55 6.32 9.60 -22.19
N HIS A 56 5.08 10.06 -22.33
CA HIS A 56 4.12 10.34 -21.23
C HIS A 56 2.72 9.75 -21.46
N LYS A 57 2.59 8.64 -22.20
CA LYS A 57 1.32 7.87 -22.22
C LYS A 57 1.14 7.19 -20.86
N LEU A 58 0.48 7.91 -19.95
CA LEU A 58 0.36 7.54 -18.54
C LEU A 58 -0.80 6.55 -18.38
N ILE A 59 -0.48 5.28 -18.11
CA ILE A 59 -1.46 4.30 -17.64
C ILE A 59 -1.56 4.46 -16.12
N SER A 60 -2.78 4.59 -15.63
CA SER A 60 -3.10 4.60 -14.21
C SER A 60 -3.90 3.35 -13.87
N ILE A 61 -3.57 2.71 -12.74
CA ILE A 61 -4.27 1.53 -12.26
C ILE A 61 -4.63 1.76 -10.81
N GLU A 62 -5.92 1.73 -10.53
CA GLU A 62 -6.44 1.64 -9.17
C GLU A 62 -6.79 0.19 -8.87
N LEU A 63 -6.20 -0.35 -7.80
CA LEU A 63 -6.57 -1.64 -7.23
C LEU A 63 -7.31 -1.40 -5.92
N ILE A 64 -8.49 -2.01 -5.79
CA ILE A 64 -9.34 -1.96 -4.61
C ILE A 64 -9.48 -3.39 -4.08
N PHE A 65 -9.03 -3.60 -2.85
CA PHE A 65 -9.08 -4.88 -2.16
C PHE A 65 -10.07 -4.84 -1.01
N LEU A 66 -10.91 -5.86 -0.93
CA LEU A 66 -11.73 -6.17 0.25
C LEU A 66 -11.28 -7.54 0.78
N ILE A 67 -10.72 -7.57 1.99
CA ILE A 67 -9.96 -8.70 2.51
C ILE A 67 -10.57 -9.16 3.84
N PRO A 68 -10.59 -10.46 4.18
CA PRO A 68 -10.95 -10.90 5.53
C PRO A 68 -10.12 -10.20 6.62
N GLU A 69 -10.74 -9.89 7.75
CA GLU A 69 -10.03 -9.39 8.93
C GLU A 69 -8.95 -10.39 9.40
N GLN A 70 -7.93 -9.86 10.09
CA GLN A 70 -6.87 -10.65 10.77
C GLN A 70 -5.95 -11.44 9.82
N LEU A 71 -5.85 -11.05 8.55
CA LEU A 71 -4.85 -11.59 7.64
C LEU A 71 -3.51 -10.86 7.76
N ASP A 72 -2.45 -11.57 7.38
CA ASP A 72 -1.13 -11.01 7.13
C ASP A 72 -1.03 -10.54 5.67
N ILE A 73 -0.51 -9.34 5.45
CA ILE A 73 -0.38 -8.74 4.13
C ILE A 73 1.02 -8.19 3.90
N SER A 74 1.54 -8.42 2.70
CA SER A 74 2.78 -7.81 2.22
C SER A 74 2.52 -7.14 0.88
N ILE A 75 2.87 -5.86 0.75
CA ILE A 75 2.80 -5.10 -0.49
C ILE A 75 4.18 -4.56 -0.82
N SER A 76 4.65 -4.83 -2.04
CA SER A 76 5.84 -4.19 -2.60
C SER A 76 5.51 -3.49 -3.91
N SER A 77 5.92 -2.24 -4.10
CA SER A 77 5.77 -1.56 -5.38
C SER A 77 6.88 -0.56 -5.67
N ASN A 78 7.27 -0.48 -6.95
CA ASN A 78 8.17 0.55 -7.43
C ASN A 78 7.49 1.93 -7.53
N ILE A 79 6.21 1.95 -7.92
CA ILE A 79 5.41 3.15 -8.09
C ILE A 79 3.98 2.82 -7.65
N ALA A 80 3.60 3.18 -6.43
CA ALA A 80 2.22 3.12 -5.96
C ALA A 80 2.04 3.89 -4.66
N SER A 81 0.88 4.53 -4.51
CA SER A 81 0.38 4.91 -3.19
C SER A 81 -0.56 3.84 -2.63
N VAL A 82 -0.46 3.57 -1.34
CA VAL A 82 -1.27 2.58 -0.60
C VAL A 82 -2.12 3.30 0.44
N PHE A 83 -3.42 3.05 0.41
CA PHE A 83 -4.39 3.53 1.39
C PHE A 83 -4.99 2.30 2.10
N LEU A 84 -4.85 2.26 3.42
CA LEU A 84 -5.19 1.11 4.25
C LEU A 84 -6.24 1.49 5.31
N SER A 85 -7.25 0.65 5.49
CA SER A 85 -8.19 0.75 6.62
C SER A 85 -8.61 -0.63 7.13
N GLY A 86 -8.98 -0.71 8.41
CA GLY A 86 -9.51 -1.92 9.03
C GLY A 86 -8.52 -2.71 9.89
N ASN A 87 -8.85 -3.99 10.13
CA ASN A 87 -8.26 -4.86 11.14
C ASN A 87 -7.41 -5.98 10.51
N TYR A 88 -6.09 -5.92 10.71
CA TYR A 88 -5.09 -6.85 10.18
C TYR A 88 -4.33 -7.51 11.32
N ASN A 89 -3.68 -8.64 11.04
CA ASN A 89 -2.73 -9.24 11.99
C ASN A 89 -1.34 -8.58 11.86
N HIS A 90 -0.75 -8.65 10.67
CA HIS A 90 0.48 -7.95 10.32
C HIS A 90 0.42 -7.36 8.91
N VAL A 91 0.96 -6.16 8.73
CA VAL A 91 1.06 -5.50 7.42
C VAL A 91 2.49 -5.05 7.17
N THR A 92 3.06 -5.46 6.05
CA THR A 92 4.37 -5.02 5.57
C THR A 92 4.24 -4.27 4.26
N ILE A 93 4.81 -3.07 4.18
CA ILE A 93 4.73 -2.19 3.02
C ILE A 93 6.15 -1.76 2.59
N GLU A 94 6.49 -2.02 1.33
CA GLU A 94 7.76 -1.66 0.71
C GLU A 94 7.50 -0.81 -0.54
N LEU A 95 7.73 0.50 -0.47
CA LEU A 95 7.46 1.44 -1.57
C LEU A 95 8.71 2.20 -2.01
N MET A 96 9.06 2.09 -3.29
CA MET A 96 10.15 2.91 -3.85
C MET A 96 9.68 4.35 -4.13
N ASN A 97 8.55 4.51 -4.83
CA ASN A 97 7.93 5.81 -5.09
C ASN A 97 6.43 5.74 -4.81
N GLY A 98 5.96 6.61 -3.93
CA GLY A 98 4.56 6.70 -3.55
C GLY A 98 4.35 6.66 -2.05
N SER A 99 3.22 7.20 -1.63
CA SER A 99 2.89 7.42 -0.23
C SER A 99 2.13 6.26 0.39
N PHE A 100 2.27 6.12 1.71
CA PHE A 100 1.44 5.22 2.50
C PHE A 100 0.52 6.03 3.40
N LYS A 101 -0.75 5.65 3.46
CA LYS A 101 -1.72 6.22 4.39
C LYS A 101 -2.55 5.12 5.05
N ALA A 102 -2.67 5.15 6.37
CA ALA A 102 -3.52 4.26 7.14
C ALA A 102 -4.49 5.06 8.01
N ASN A 103 -5.79 4.83 7.81
CA ASN A 103 -6.87 5.44 8.59
C ASN A 103 -7.72 4.33 9.24
N ASN A 104 -8.21 4.53 10.47
CA ASN A 104 -8.95 3.50 11.21
C ASN A 104 -8.24 2.13 11.17
N PHE A 105 -6.91 2.13 11.31
CA PHE A 105 -6.08 0.94 11.19
C PHE A 105 -5.87 0.26 12.55
N GLN A 106 -5.90 -1.06 12.50
CA GLN A 106 -5.64 -1.92 13.65
C GLN A 106 -4.79 -3.11 13.24
N GLY A 107 -3.60 -3.27 13.82
CA GLY A 107 -2.71 -4.40 13.56
C GLY A 107 -1.26 -4.02 13.85
N ASN A 108 -0.35 -4.97 13.63
CA ASN A 108 1.08 -4.65 13.56
C ASN A 108 1.42 -4.12 12.16
N LEU A 109 2.32 -3.15 12.08
CA LEU A 109 2.62 -2.45 10.85
C LEU A 109 4.12 -2.20 10.68
N LEU A 110 4.65 -2.56 9.53
CA LEU A 110 5.98 -2.16 9.07
C LEU A 110 5.83 -1.44 7.72
N VAL A 111 6.31 -0.20 7.64
CA VAL A 111 6.32 0.60 6.41
C VAL A 111 7.71 1.10 6.12
N ASN A 112 8.19 0.83 4.91
CA ASN A 112 9.45 1.33 4.40
C ASN A 112 9.19 2.07 3.07
N THR A 113 9.57 3.36 3.01
CA THR A 113 9.49 4.16 1.78
C THR A 113 10.84 4.77 1.39
N ILE A 114 11.14 4.84 0.08
CA ILE A 114 12.29 5.62 -0.42
C ILE A 114 11.86 7.05 -0.75
N HIS A 115 10.83 7.21 -1.58
CA HIS A 115 10.27 8.50 -2.00
C HIS A 115 8.76 8.53 -1.78
N GLY A 116 8.33 8.91 -0.59
CA GLY A 116 6.91 9.08 -0.29
C GLY A 116 6.63 9.26 1.18
N ASP A 117 5.65 10.11 1.48
CA ASP A 117 5.21 10.38 2.83
C ASP A 117 4.47 9.18 3.44
N VAL A 118 4.52 9.09 4.76
CA VAL A 118 3.85 8.05 5.55
C VAL A 118 2.91 8.74 6.54
N GLU A 119 1.61 8.46 6.44
CA GLU A 119 0.58 8.96 7.35
C GLU A 119 -0.12 7.80 8.06
N VAL A 120 -0.15 7.80 9.40
CA VAL A 120 -0.80 6.74 10.18
C VAL A 120 -1.68 7.34 11.27
N GLU A 121 -2.94 6.95 11.27
CA GLU A 121 -3.93 7.31 12.28
C GLU A 121 -4.13 6.12 13.25
N THR A 122 -3.83 6.32 14.53
CA THR A 122 -3.97 5.29 15.58
C THR A 122 -4.06 5.90 16.97
N ASN A 123 -4.76 5.25 17.89
CA ASN A 123 -4.92 5.71 19.28
C ASN A 123 -4.08 4.93 20.30
N GLN A 124 -3.76 3.66 20.02
CA GLN A 124 -3.13 2.73 20.97
C GLN A 124 -2.09 1.85 20.29
N ALA A 125 -0.82 2.25 20.34
CA ALA A 125 0.29 1.52 19.73
C ALA A 125 1.63 1.97 20.33
N ILE A 126 2.63 1.10 20.19
CA ILE A 126 4.04 1.45 20.33
C ILE A 126 4.53 1.81 18.93
N VAL A 127 4.95 3.07 18.75
CA VAL A 127 5.32 3.60 17.44
C VAL A 127 6.79 3.99 17.42
N GLU A 128 7.52 3.40 16.48
CA GLU A 128 8.88 3.78 16.12
C GLU A 128 8.88 4.39 14.72
N ALA A 129 9.17 5.69 14.62
CA ALA A 129 9.15 6.43 13.36
C ALA A 129 10.51 7.07 13.08
N SER A 130 11.06 6.84 11.89
CA SER A 130 12.34 7.42 11.46
C SER A 130 12.30 7.89 10.00
N SER A 131 12.71 9.13 9.75
CA SER A 131 12.95 9.62 8.39
C SER A 131 14.35 10.20 8.26
N LYS A 132 15.05 9.85 7.18
CA LYS A 132 16.43 10.30 6.95
C LYS A 132 16.51 11.76 6.50
N HIS A 133 15.62 12.16 5.59
CA HIS A 133 15.63 13.50 4.99
C HIS A 133 14.30 14.26 5.14
N GLY A 134 13.25 13.62 5.66
CA GLY A 134 11.96 14.26 5.98
C GLY A 134 11.78 14.53 7.47
N ASN A 135 10.66 15.15 7.81
CA ASN A 135 10.28 15.42 9.20
C ASN A 135 9.46 14.28 9.78
N VAL A 136 9.57 14.06 11.09
CA VAL A 136 8.73 13.12 11.85
C VAL A 136 7.85 13.92 12.82
N ASN A 137 6.54 13.87 12.62
CA ASN A 137 5.54 14.48 13.49
C ASN A 137 4.70 13.37 14.12
N GLN A 138 4.81 13.17 15.43
CA GLN A 138 4.09 12.11 16.14
C GLN A 138 3.36 12.69 17.34
N GLU A 139 2.04 12.50 17.39
CA GLU A 139 1.23 12.84 18.56
C GLU A 139 1.48 11.87 19.73
N VAL A 140 1.18 12.33 20.94
CA VAL A 140 1.28 11.50 22.14
C VAL A 140 0.12 10.50 22.16
N LEU A 141 0.45 9.23 21.95
CA LEU A 141 -0.49 8.10 21.95
C LEU A 141 -0.61 7.46 23.33
N ILE A 142 -1.65 6.66 23.52
CA ILE A 142 -1.74 5.74 24.66
C ILE A 142 -0.90 4.50 24.31
N GLU A 143 -0.12 3.99 25.25
CA GLU A 143 0.61 2.74 25.03
C GLU A 143 -0.37 1.59 24.76
N GLY A 144 -0.13 0.86 23.66
CA GLY A 144 -0.86 -0.34 23.28
C GLY A 144 0.06 -1.54 23.16
N ASN A 145 -0.48 -2.67 22.72
CA ASN A 145 0.28 -3.91 22.50
C ASN A 145 0.66 -4.15 21.02
N ARG A 146 0.35 -3.19 20.15
CA ARG A 146 0.63 -3.25 18.71
C ARG A 146 1.90 -2.48 18.40
N GLU A 147 2.71 -3.06 17.54
CA GLU A 147 3.96 -2.47 17.09
C GLU A 147 3.76 -1.83 15.71
N ILE A 148 4.17 -0.57 15.59
CA ILE A 148 4.13 0.20 14.35
C ILE A 148 5.52 0.77 14.10
N ILE A 149 6.17 0.30 13.03
CA ILE A 149 7.50 0.72 12.61
C ILE A 149 7.37 1.43 11.27
N LEU A 150 7.76 2.71 11.22
CA LEU A 150 7.64 3.57 10.06
C LEU A 150 9.01 4.12 9.67
N ASN A 151 9.47 3.82 8.46
CA ASN A 151 10.75 4.29 7.95
C ASN A 151 10.58 5.00 6.60
N SER A 152 11.26 6.13 6.45
CA SER A 152 11.38 6.80 5.15
C SER A 152 12.79 7.31 4.89
N ILE A 153 13.18 7.36 3.62
CA ILE A 153 14.42 8.04 3.21
C ILE A 153 14.13 9.51 2.87
N ASN A 154 13.19 9.79 1.97
CA ASN A 154 12.91 11.14 1.44
C ASN A 154 11.45 11.59 1.62
N GLY A 155 10.72 11.03 2.59
CA GLY A 155 9.35 11.41 2.91
C GLY A 155 9.19 11.86 4.37
N ASN A 156 8.17 12.65 4.64
CA ASN A 156 7.74 12.98 5.99
C ASN A 156 6.96 11.80 6.58
N ILE A 157 6.98 11.70 7.90
CA ILE A 157 6.16 10.75 8.65
C ILE A 157 5.27 11.53 9.59
N THR A 158 3.96 11.27 9.53
CA THR A 158 2.96 11.88 10.39
C THR A 158 2.15 10.80 11.09
N VAL A 159 2.07 10.86 12.40
CA VAL A 159 1.27 9.95 13.24
C VAL A 159 0.29 10.77 14.07
N THR A 160 -1.00 10.53 13.87
CA THR A 160 -2.10 11.25 14.53
C THR A 160 -3.02 10.30 15.29
N LYS A 161 -3.77 10.84 16.25
CA LYS A 161 -4.88 10.14 16.88
C LYS A 161 -6.03 9.92 15.91
N THR A 162 -6.79 8.85 16.16
CA THR A 162 -8.06 8.62 15.48
C THR A 162 -9.13 9.52 16.07
N GLU A 163 -9.86 10.24 15.21
CA GLU A 163 -10.99 11.11 15.62
C GLU A 163 -12.18 10.33 16.20
#